data_AF-A0A2D0IFM9-F1
#
_entry.id   AF-A0A2D0IFM9-F1
#
_cell.length_a   1.000
_cell.length_b   1.000
_cell.length_c   1.000
_cell.angle_alpha   90.00
_cell.angle_beta   90.00
_cell.angle_gamma   90.00
#
_symmetry.space_group_name_H-M   'P 1'
#
loop_
_entity.id
_entity.type
_entity.pdbx_description
1 polymer ?
#
loop_
_entity_poly.entity_id
_entity_poly.type
_entity_poly.pdbx_seq_one_letter_code
_entity_poly.pdbx_strand_id
1 'polypeptide(L)' 'MSALTLTPVNPDVYSVHMPDGAHVGYLKRIGAVWKFKAVGYDAAGQIVPGGGPLTDGHNTALATPDAAALSTRLGVR' A
#
# COMPACT_ATOMS: atom_id res chain seq x y z
N MET A 1 -5.03 7.89 -15.46
CA MET A 1 -3.64 8.16 -15.03
C MET A 1 -3.68 8.57 -13.58
N SER A 2 -4.18 7.66 -12.75
CA SER A 2 -4.50 7.86 -11.36
C SER A 2 -3.69 6.82 -10.59
N ALA A 3 -2.53 7.24 -10.09
CA ALA A 3 -1.59 6.40 -9.36
C ALA A 3 -1.94 6.32 -7.87
N LEU A 4 -1.43 5.30 -7.19
CA LEU A 4 -1.42 5.25 -5.73
C LEU A 4 -0.64 6.44 -5.18
N THR A 5 -1.01 6.89 -3.99
CA THR A 5 -0.27 7.91 -3.24
C THR A 5 0.29 7.34 -1.95
N LEU A 6 1.41 7.90 -1.48
CA LEU A 6 2.06 7.55 -0.23
C LEU A 6 1.98 8.73 0.74
N THR A 7 1.37 8.51 1.90
CA THR A 7 1.34 9.49 2.98
C THR A 7 2.26 9.01 4.11
N PRO A 8 3.25 9.81 4.55
CA PRO A 8 4.16 9.40 5.60
C PRO A 8 3.42 9.23 6.92
N VAL A 9 3.61 8.10 7.58
CA VAL A 9 3.11 7.85 8.95
C VAL A 9 4.26 8.00 9.95
N ASN A 10 5.42 7.44 9.61
CA ASN A 10 6.68 7.57 10.35
C ASN A 10 7.87 7.24 9.40
N PRO A 11 9.13 7.30 9.85
CA PRO A 11 10.29 7.08 8.98
C PRO A 11 10.32 5.73 8.23
N ASP A 12 9.65 4.70 8.74
CA ASP A 12 9.67 3.34 8.20
C ASP A 12 8.30 2.87 7.68
N VAL A 13 7.29 3.76 7.65
CA VAL A 13 5.92 3.43 7.27
C VAL A 13 5.25 4.57 6.50
N TYR A 14 4.68 4.23 5.35
CA TYR A 14 3.74 5.06 4.60
C TYR A 14 2.38 4.37 4.54
N SER A 15 1.28 5.13 4.67
CA SER A 15 -0.03 4.65 4.24
C SER A 15 -0.16 4.81 2.72
N VAL A 16 -0.81 3.84 2.09
CA VAL A 16 -0.99 3.75 0.64
C VAL A 16 -2.46 3.97 0.32
N HIS A 17 -2.74 4.93 -0.55
CA HIS A 17 -4.09 5.32 -0.90
C HIS A 17 -4.35 5.17 -2.40
N MET A 18 -5.54 4.74 -2.75
CA MET A 18 -6.10 4.84 -4.09
C MET A 18 -6.30 6.31 -4.49
N PRO A 19 -6.50 6.60 -5.78
CA PRO A 19 -6.72 7.96 -6.26
C PRO A 19 -7.96 8.67 -5.70
N ASP A 20 -8.97 7.89 -5.29
CA ASP A 20 -10.18 8.36 -4.62
C ASP A 20 -9.97 8.62 -3.11
N GLY A 21 -8.75 8.39 -2.61
CA GLY A 21 -8.38 8.55 -1.21
C GLY A 21 -8.53 7.29 -0.36
N ALA A 22 -9.10 6.20 -0.89
CA ALA A 22 -9.32 4.99 -0.12
C ALA A 22 -7.98 4.37 0.33
N HIS A 23 -7.85 4.10 1.63
CA HIS A 23 -6.67 3.45 2.18
C HIS A 23 -6.68 1.95 1.85
N VAL A 24 -5.61 1.46 1.24
CA VAL A 24 -5.53 0.08 0.71
C VAL A 24 -4.32 -0.70 1.20
N GLY A 25 -3.45 -0.08 2.00
CA GLY A 25 -2.36 -0.79 2.66
C GLY A 25 -1.29 0.13 3.21
N TYR A 26 -0.24 -0.49 3.72
CA TYR A 26 0.97 0.21 4.15
C TYR A 26 2.16 -0.19 3.32
N LEU A 27 3.06 0.74 3.04
CA LEU A 27 4.41 0.44 2.61
C LEU A 27 5.31 0.50 3.84
N LYS A 28 5.79 -0.66 4.30
CA LYS A 28 6.57 -0.80 5.54
C LYS A 28 8.00 -1.22 5.24
N ARG A 29 8.97 -0.59 5.88
CA ARG A 29 10.36 -1.02 5.86
C ARG A 29 10.53 -2.24 6.75
N ILE A 30 11.15 -3.29 6.20
CA ILE A 30 11.50 -4.52 6.90
C ILE A 30 12.96 -4.82 6.55
N GLY A 31 13.87 -4.51 7.49
CA GLY A 31 15.31 -4.51 7.23
C GLY A 31 15.68 -3.47 6.17
N ALA A 32 16.35 -3.90 5.10
CA ALA A 32 16.75 -3.04 4.00
C ALA A 32 15.70 -2.90 2.88
N VAL A 33 14.55 -3.58 2.98
CA VAL A 33 13.54 -3.67 1.91
C VAL A 33 12.23 -3.05 2.34
N TRP A 34 11.53 -2.38 1.43
CA TRP A 34 10.17 -1.92 1.63
C TRP A 34 9.19 -2.96 1.12
N LYS A 35 8.13 -3.27 1.88
CA LYS A 35 7.10 -4.23 1.49
C LYS A 35 5.72 -3.61 1.59
N PHE A 36 4.94 -3.76 0.53
CA PHE A 36 3.52 -3.45 0.55
C PHE A 36 2.78 -4.47 1.40
N LYS A 37 1.93 -3.96 2.29
CA LYS A 37 1.09 -4.72 3.21
C LYS A 37 -0.35 -4.30 2.94
N ALA A 38 -1.02 -5.04 2.07
CA ALA A 38 -2.43 -4.82 1.76
C ALA A 38 -3.28 -4.83 3.03
N VAL A 39 -4.27 -3.94 3.07
CA VAL A 39 -5.33 -3.94 4.08
C VAL A 39 -6.68 -3.75 3.40
N GLY A 40 -7.67 -4.48 3.89
CA GLY A 40 -9.07 -4.23 3.60
C GLY A 40 -9.79 -3.67 4.83
N TYR A 41 -11.08 -3.40 4.66
CA TYR A 41 -11.97 -3.02 5.73
C TYR A 41 -13.22 -3.90 5.67
N ASP A 42 -13.66 -4.41 6.83
CA ASP A 42 -14.94 -5.11 6.92
C ASP A 42 -16.13 -4.14 7.01
N ALA A 43 -17.34 -4.67 7.12
CA ALA A 43 -18.56 -3.88 7.18
C ALA A 43 -18.65 -2.95 8.43
N ALA A 44 -17.89 -3.25 9.48
CA ALA A 44 -17.80 -2.42 10.69
C ALA A 44 -16.65 -1.38 10.59
N GLY A 45 -15.94 -1.33 9.46
CA GLY A 45 -14.78 -0.46 9.27
C GLY A 45 -13.53 -0.95 10.01
N GLN A 46 -13.48 -2.21 10.42
CA GLN A 46 -12.29 -2.79 11.03
C GLN A 46 -11.28 -3.21 9.96
N ILE A 47 -10.00 -3.03 10.27
CA ILE A 47 -8.91 -3.42 9.37
C ILE A 47 -8.87 -4.94 9.22
N VAL A 48 -8.85 -5.41 7.98
CA VAL A 48 -8.60 -6.81 7.61
C VAL A 48 -7.18 -6.90 7.02
N PRO A 49 -6.18 -7.40 7.77
CA PRO A 49 -4.81 -7.52 7.28
C PRO A 49 -4.73 -8.48 6.10
N GLY A 50 -4.03 -8.08 5.04
CA GLY A 50 -3.94 -8.87 3.82
C GLY A 50 -5.23 -8.95 3.02
N GLY A 51 -6.30 -8.23 3.41
CA GLY A 51 -7.53 -8.13 2.62
C GLY A 51 -7.51 -6.94 1.66
N GLY A 52 -8.69 -6.64 1.11
CA GLY A 52 -8.92 -5.44 0.29
C GLY A 52 -8.58 -5.62 -1.20
N PRO A 53 -8.77 -4.56 -2.00
CA PRO A 53 -8.69 -4.62 -3.46
C PRO A 53 -7.29 -4.95 -4.00
N LEU A 54 -6.24 -4.81 -3.19
CA LEU A 54 -4.85 -5.07 -3.57
C LEU A 54 -4.23 -6.26 -2.81
N THR A 55 -5.06 -7.19 -2.32
CA THR A 55 -4.64 -8.40 -1.60
C THR A 55 -3.58 -9.21 -2.36
N ASP A 56 -3.75 -9.39 -3.68
CA ASP A 56 -2.82 -10.18 -4.50
C ASP A 56 -1.42 -9.56 -4.59
N GLY A 57 -1.33 -8.25 -4.38
CA GLY A 57 -0.08 -7.51 -4.30
C GLY A 57 0.63 -7.61 -2.96
N HIS A 58 0.05 -8.28 -1.95
CA HIS A 58 0.62 -8.34 -0.62
C HIS A 58 2.06 -8.86 -0.64
N ASN A 59 2.94 -8.23 0.16
CA ASN A 59 4.39 -8.44 0.17
C ASN A 59 5.16 -7.95 -1.07
N THR A 60 4.54 -7.23 -2.00
CA THR A 60 5.27 -6.58 -3.12
C THR A 60 6.42 -5.75 -2.58
N ALA A 61 7.64 -6.13 -2.97
CA ALA A 61 8.86 -5.51 -2.49
C ALA A 61 9.26 -4.30 -3.33
N LEU A 62 9.84 -3.27 -2.70
CA LEU A 62 10.46 -2.12 -3.33
C LEU A 62 11.80 -1.80 -2.65
N ALA A 63 12.69 -1.16 -3.40
CA ALA A 63 13.96 -0.67 -2.87
C ALA A 63 13.80 0.62 -2.05
N THR A 64 12.84 1.47 -2.44
CA THR A 64 12.55 2.77 -1.82
C THR A 64 11.04 2.98 -1.74
N PRO A 65 10.54 3.92 -0.91
CA PRO A 65 9.13 4.26 -0.86
C PRO A 65 8.71 5.10 -2.07
N ASP A 66 8.41 4.42 -3.19
CA ASP A 66 8.05 5.03 -4.48
C ASP A 66 6.62 4.66 -4.89
N ALA A 67 5.76 5.67 -4.96
CA ALA A 67 4.35 5.54 -5.29
C ALA A 67 4.11 5.09 -6.75
N ALA A 68 4.91 5.60 -7.69
CA ALA A 68 4.77 5.29 -9.11
C ALA A 68 5.26 3.87 -9.41
N ALA A 69 6.38 3.47 -8.79
CA ALA A 69 6.89 2.11 -8.88
C ALA A 69 5.90 1.10 -8.26
N LEU A 70 5.31 1.43 -7.11
CA LEU A 70 4.30 0.59 -6.48
C LEU A 70 3.04 0.48 -7.34
N SER A 71 2.52 1.60 -7.86
CA SER A 71 1.35 1.62 -8.74
C SER A 71 1.56 0.74 -9.97
N THR A 72 2.73 0.84 -10.59
CA THR A 72 3.10 0.01 -11.75
C THR A 72 3.12 -1.47 -11.41
N ARG A 73 3.73 -1.85 -10.27
CA ARG A 73 3.79 -3.26 -9.83
C ARG A 73 2.41 -3.83 -9.46
N LEU A 74 1.53 -2.99 -8.92
CA LEU A 74 0.18 -3.38 -8.49
C LEU A 74 -0.87 -3.22 -9.60
N GLY A 75 -0.49 -2.76 -10.80
CA GLY A 75 -1.41 -2.59 -11.92
C GLY A 75 -2.40 -1.43 -11.78
N VAL A 76 -2.17 -0.49 -10.87
CA VAL A 76 -3.01 0.70 -10.67
C VAL A 76 -2.53 1.81 -11.61
N ARG A 77 -3.43 2.36 -12.44
CA ARG A 77 -3.11 3.34 -13.50
C ARG A 77 -4.10 4.47 -13.62
#